data_AF-F8KUG7-F1
#
_entry.id   AF-F8KUG7-F1
#
_cell.length_a   1.000
_cell.length_b   1.000
_cell.length_c   1.000
_cell.angle_alpha   90.00
_cell.angle_beta   90.00
_cell.angle_gamma   90.00
#
_symmetry.space_group_name_H-M   'P 1'
#
loop_
_entity.id
_entity.type
_entity.pdbx_description
1 polymer ?
#
loop_
_entity_poly.entity_id
_entity_poly.type
_entity_poly.pdbx_seq_one_letter_code
_entity_poly.pdbx_strand_id
1 'polypeptide(L)'
;MPLATIKDYIYLSQQGMKSAPQRKAILEQQLKDLRLQLDSLHKAEAKIAHKIELYSQMIAEQKDFLNPSNPAYAGKPKKNP
;
A
#
# COMPACT_ATOMS: atom_id res chain seq x y z
N MET A 1 -10.50 -1.91 10.91
CA MET A 1 -10.91 -2.47 12.21
C MET A 1 -11.72 -3.75 12.01
N PRO A 2 -11.24 -4.89 12.51
CA PRO A 2 -11.99 -6.15 12.48
C PRO A 2 -13.33 -6.06 13.23
N LEU A 3 -14.32 -6.84 12.82
CA LEU A 3 -15.65 -6.86 13.46
C LEU A 3 -15.58 -7.20 14.96
N ALA A 4 -14.67 -8.08 15.36
CA ALA A 4 -14.45 -8.41 16.78
C ALA A 4 -14.04 -7.17 17.59
N THR A 5 -13.05 -6.41 17.10
CA THR A 5 -12.60 -5.16 17.73
C THR A 5 -13.69 -4.10 17.80
N ILE A 6 -14.58 -4.03 16.80
CA ILE A 6 -15.74 -3.14 16.83
C ILE A 6 -16.70 -3.54 17.95
N LYS A 7 -17.00 -4.83 18.09
CA LYS A 7 -17.86 -5.34 19.16
C LYS A 7 -17.27 -5.02 20.54
N ASP A 8 -15.98 -5.25 20.73
CA ASP A 8 -15.28 -4.95 21.98
C ASP A 8 -15.33 -3.45 22.30
N TYR A 9 -15.10 -2.60 21.29
CA TYR A 9 -15.18 -1.15 21.44
C TYR A 9 -16.59 -0.68 21.86
N ILE A 10 -17.64 -1.23 21.23
CA ILE A 10 -19.04 -0.92 21.58
C ILE A 10 -19.34 -1.34 23.02
N TYR A 11 -18.96 -2.56 23.41
CA TYR A 11 -19.12 -3.04 24.79
C TYR A 11 -18.41 -2.12 25.79
N LEU A 12 -17.16 -1.75 25.51
CA LEU A 12 -16.41 -0.83 26.36
C LEU A 12 -17.06 0.54 26.44
N SER A 13 -17.70 1.03 25.37
CA SER A 13 -18.33 2.36 25.38
C SER A 13 -19.47 2.48 26.39
N GLN A 14 -20.20 1.38 26.62
CA GLN A 14 -21.28 1.30 27.61
C GLN A 14 -20.77 1.41 29.06
N GLN A 15 -19.47 1.21 29.29
CA GLN A 15 -18.85 1.25 30.60
C GLN A 15 -18.48 2.68 31.05
N GLY A 16 -18.64 3.69 30.20
CA GLY A 16 -18.39 5.09 30.56
C GLY A 16 -16.90 5.47 30.65
N MET A 17 -16.55 6.31 31.62
CA MET A 17 -15.18 6.88 31.72
C MET A 17 -14.11 5.87 32.13
N LYS A 18 -14.46 4.84 32.92
CA LYS A 18 -13.51 3.80 33.35
C LYS A 18 -12.91 2.99 32.20
N SER A 19 -13.57 2.97 31.04
CA SER A 19 -13.10 2.27 29.83
C SER A 19 -12.48 3.21 28.79
N ALA A 20 -12.47 4.52 29.03
CA ALA A 20 -11.96 5.50 28.07
C ALA A 20 -10.50 5.25 27.68
N PRO A 21 -9.58 4.87 28.59
CA PRO A 21 -8.20 4.52 28.22
C PRO A 21 -8.14 3.33 27.24
N GLN A 22 -8.92 2.28 27.48
CA GLN A 22 -8.94 1.08 26.62
C GLN A 22 -9.51 1.41 25.23
N ARG A 23 -10.60 2.20 25.19
CA ARG A 23 -11.17 2.68 23.92
C ARG A 23 -10.18 3.52 23.11
N LYS A 24 -9.46 4.42 23.78
CA LYS A 24 -8.39 5.21 23.15
C LYS A 24 -7.29 4.30 22.57
N ALA A 25 -6.82 3.32 23.35
CA ALA A 25 -5.78 2.39 22.90
C ALA A 25 -6.20 1.60 21.66
N ILE A 26 -7.46 1.14 21.60
CA ILE A 26 -8.03 0.48 20.40
C ILE A 26 -7.94 1.41 19.20
N LEU A 27 -8.37 2.66 19.34
CA LEU A 27 -8.37 3.64 18.24
C LEU A 27 -6.95 4.00 17.79
N GLU A 28 -6.01 4.15 18.72
CA GLU A 28 -4.60 4.43 18.41
C GLU A 28 -3.97 3.29 17.61
N GLN A 29 -4.22 2.04 18.01
CA GLN A 29 -3.73 0.88 17.25
C GLN A 29 -4.36 0.82 15.85
N GLN A 30 -5.66 1.05 15.74
CA GLN A 30 -6.35 1.05 14.45
C GLN A 30 -5.89 2.20 13.54
N LEU A 31 -5.59 3.37 14.09
CA LEU A 31 -5.01 4.48 13.34
C LEU A 31 -3.60 4.14 12.83
N LYS A 32 -2.79 3.48 13.64
CA LYS A 32 -1.46 3.00 13.24
C LYS A 32 -1.57 2.01 12.07
N ASP A 33 -2.45 1.03 12.18
CA ASP A 33 -2.64 0.01 11.14
C ASP A 33 -3.14 0.63 9.82
N LEU A 34 -4.10 1.57 9.92
CA LEU A 34 -4.60 2.31 8.75
C LEU A 34 -3.48 3.08 8.05
N ARG A 35 -2.61 3.76 8.80
CA ARG A 35 -1.48 4.51 8.23
C ARG A 35 -0.49 3.60 7.49
N LEU A 36 -0.22 2.40 8.01
CA LEU A 36 0.63 1.42 7.34
C LEU A 36 0.00 0.91 6.03
N GLN A 37 -1.31 0.67 6.02
CA GLN A 37 -2.04 0.28 4.82
C GLN A 37 -2.00 1.39 3.76
N LEU A 38 -2.22 2.65 4.16
CA LEU A 38 -2.14 3.79 3.25
C LEU A 38 -0.75 3.97 2.64
N ASP A 39 0.32 3.83 3.44
CA ASP A 39 1.69 3.89 2.92
C ASP A 39 1.95 2.79 1.87
N SER A 40 1.48 1.56 2.13
CA SER A 40 1.59 0.48 1.17
C SER A 40 0.81 0.77 -0.12
N LEU A 41 -0.39 1.34 -0.01
CA LEU A 41 -1.23 1.70 -1.15
C LEU A 41 -0.60 2.81 -1.99
N HIS A 42 -0.08 3.88 -1.37
CA HIS A 42 0.64 4.94 -2.10
C HIS A 42 1.87 4.40 -2.85
N LYS A 43 2.62 3.48 -2.23
CA LYS A 43 3.76 2.82 -2.91
C LYS A 43 3.30 1.96 -4.08
N ALA A 44 2.17 1.27 -3.96
CA ALA A 44 1.60 0.49 -5.06
C ALA A 44 1.11 1.39 -6.19
N GLU A 45 0.41 2.48 -5.86
CA GLU A 45 -0.05 3.50 -6.80
C GLU A 45 1.13 4.09 -7.60
N ALA A 46 2.19 4.53 -6.92
CA ALA A 46 3.37 5.08 -7.59
C ALA A 46 4.01 4.08 -8.57
N LYS A 47 4.08 2.80 -8.20
CA LYS A 47 4.60 1.74 -9.10
C LYS A 47 3.70 1.50 -10.31
N ILE A 48 2.39 1.54 -10.12
CA ILE A 48 1.41 1.36 -11.20
C ILE A 48 1.48 2.56 -12.15
N ALA A 49 1.50 3.79 -11.62
CA ALA A 49 1.63 5.01 -12.41
C ALA A 49 2.91 5.02 -13.24
N HIS A 50 4.06 4.69 -12.65
CA HIS A 50 5.32 4.59 -13.38
C HIS A 50 5.27 3.53 -14.49
N LYS A 51 4.61 2.37 -14.26
CA LYS A 51 4.43 1.35 -15.30
C LYS A 51 3.54 1.85 -16.45
N ILE A 52 2.47 2.57 -16.14
CA ILE A 52 1.59 3.16 -17.16
C ILE A 52 2.36 4.15 -18.03
N GLU A 53 3.17 5.02 -17.42
CA GLU A 53 4.03 5.96 -18.15
C GLU A 53 5.03 5.23 -19.05
N LEU A 54 5.72 4.22 -18.51
CA LEU A 54 6.65 3.40 -19.29
C LEU A 54 5.97 2.76 -20.51
N TYR A 55 4.80 2.16 -20.34
CA TYR A 55 4.06 1.57 -21.46
C TYR A 55 3.55 2.63 -22.44
N SER A 56 3.17 3.82 -21.97
CA SER A 56 2.79 4.93 -22.84
C SER A 56 3.95 5.34 -23.75
N GLN A 57 5.18 5.40 -23.21
CA GLN A 57 6.40 5.66 -23.99
C GLN A 57 6.70 4.53 -24.97
N MET A 58 6.62 3.26 -24.54
CA MET A 58 6.83 2.10 -25.42
C MET A 58 5.90 2.12 -26.63
N ILE A 59 4.62 2.46 -26.41
CA ILE A 59 3.61 2.56 -27.47
C ILE A 59 3.91 3.74 -28.40
N ALA A 60 4.21 4.92 -27.84
CA ALA A 60 4.51 6.10 -28.64
C ALA A 60 5.76 5.93 -29.51
N GLU A 61 6.80 5.29 -28.97
CA GLU A 61 8.07 5.10 -29.67
C GLU A 61 8.15 3.81 -30.49
N GLN A 62 7.18 2.90 -30.34
CA GLN A 62 7.21 1.54 -30.91
C GLN A 62 8.49 0.77 -30.52
N LYS A 63 8.98 0.98 -29.30
CA LYS A 63 10.18 0.34 -28.75
C LYS A 63 9.83 -0.47 -27.51
N ASP A 64 10.40 -1.67 -27.41
CA ASP A 64 10.26 -2.49 -26.22
C ASP A 64 11.43 -2.25 -25.27
N PHE A 65 11.18 -1.52 -24.20
CA PHE A 65 12.17 -1.23 -23.16
C PHE A 65 12.23 -2.31 -22.07
N LEU A 66 11.37 -3.34 -22.13
CA LEU A 66 11.24 -4.37 -21.10
C LEU A 66 11.77 -5.73 -21.53
N ASN A 67 11.80 -6.03 -22.83
CA ASN A 67 12.34 -7.27 -23.37
C ASN A 67 13.86 -7.19 -23.56
N PRO A 68 14.68 -7.94 -22.81
CA PRO A 68 16.14 -7.94 -22.94
C PRO A 68 16.68 -8.39 -24.30
N SER A 69 15.84 -9.06 -25.10
CA SER A 69 16.19 -9.47 -26.46
C SER A 69 15.91 -8.38 -27.50
N ASN A 70 15.22 -7.29 -27.13
CA ASN A 70 14.99 -6.16 -28.01
C ASN A 70 16.26 -5.28 -28.06
N PRO A 71 16.73 -4.87 -29.25
CA PRO A 71 17.88 -3.97 -29.39
C PRO A 71 17.76 -2.64 -28.64
N ALA A 72 16.54 -2.19 -28.36
CA ALA A 72 16.25 -0.94 -27.63
C ALA A 72 16.25 -1.11 -26.09
N TYR A 73 16.52 -2.31 -25.56
CA TYR A 73 16.53 -2.56 -24.12
C TYR A 73 17.75 -1.95 -23.43
N ALA A 74 17.52 -0.91 -22.63
CA ALA A 74 18.58 -0.21 -21.85
C ALA A 74 18.74 -0.74 -20.41
N GLY A 75 17.98 -1.76 -20.00
CA GLY A 75 18.06 -2.33 -18.66
C GLY A 75 19.37 -3.08 -18.44
N LYS A 76 20.07 -2.83 -17.33
CA LYS A 76 21.18 -3.70 -16.93
C LYS A 76 20.60 -5.07 -16.56
N PRO A 77 21.04 -6.19 -17.17
CA PRO A 77 20.65 -7.51 -16.70
C PRO A 77 21.10 -7.61 -15.24
N LYS A 78 20.15 -7.78 -14.31
CA LYS A 78 20.49 -8.13 -12.94
C LYS A 78 21.12 -9.53 -12.99
N LYS A 79 22.45 -9.58 -12.97
CA LYS A 79 23.17 -10.78 -12.54
C LYS A 79 22.77 -11.00 -11.08
N ASN A 80 21.88 -11.95 -10.84
CA ASN A 80 21.71 -12.48 -9.48
C ASN A 80 22.99 -13.27 -9.14
N PRO A 81 23.54 -13.12 -7.92
CA PRO A 81 24.62 -13.97 -7.43
C PRO A 81 24.15 -15.42 -7.23
#